data_AF-A0A7W5LZP5-F1
#
_entry.id   AF-A0A7W5LZP5-F1
#
_cell.length_a   1.000
_cell.length_b   1.000
_cell.length_c   1.000
_cell.angle_alpha   90.00
_cell.angle_beta   90.00
_cell.angle_gamma   90.00
#
_symmetry.space_group_name_H-M   'P 1'
#
loop_
_entity.id
_entity.type
_entity.pdbx_description
1 polymer ?
#
loop_
_entity_poly.entity_id
_entity_poly.type
_entity_poly.pdbx_seq_one_letter_code
_entity_poly.pdbx_strand_id
1 'polypeptide(L)'
;MSCLLPSTCLVEIRDELKPCVHGGRFFTSEDVGNLIRRLNTAISLAQEIEEEKLSLERRERLFTGRQPALVGPNVVAFPNNQPPNGGRA
;
A
#
# COMPACT_ATOMS: atom_id res chain seq x y z
N MET A 1 -5.43 -20.14 -6.72
CA MET A 1 -4.12 -19.53 -6.43
C MET A 1 -4.38 -18.14 -5.89
N SER A 2 -4.52 -18.04 -4.57
CA SER A 2 -4.79 -16.79 -3.86
C SER A 2 -3.56 -16.47 -3.03
N CYS A 3 -2.57 -15.81 -3.63
CA CYS A 3 -1.47 -15.24 -2.86
C CYS A 3 -1.98 -13.96 -2.19
N LEU A 4 -1.89 -13.91 -0.85
CA LEU A 4 -2.46 -12.83 -0.04
C LEU A 4 -1.60 -11.56 -0.06
N LEU A 5 -0.31 -11.68 -0.40
CA LEU A 5 0.65 -10.57 -0.41
C LEU A 5 1.55 -10.64 -1.65
N PRO A 6 1.96 -9.50 -2.23
CA PRO A 6 2.88 -9.47 -3.38
C PRO A 6 4.17 -10.22 -3.12
N SER A 7 4.73 -10.11 -1.90
CA SER A 7 5.94 -10.80 -1.49
C SER A 7 5.81 -12.33 -1.56
N THR A 8 4.64 -12.87 -1.18
CA THR A 8 4.37 -14.32 -1.28
C THR A 8 4.31 -14.77 -2.74
N CYS A 9 3.63 -14.02 -3.61
CA CYS A 9 3.57 -14.34 -5.04
C CYS A 9 5.00 -14.33 -5.66
N LEU A 10 5.84 -13.37 -5.28
CA LEU A 10 7.20 -13.24 -5.81
C LEU A 10 8.15 -14.34 -5.32
N VAL A 11 8.00 -14.78 -4.06
CA VAL A 11 8.78 -15.90 -3.50
C VAL A 11 8.42 -17.21 -4.20
N GLU A 12 7.14 -17.47 -4.40
CA GLU A 12 6.68 -18.66 -5.14
C GLU A 12 7.21 -18.65 -6.58
N ILE A 13 7.10 -17.52 -7.27
CA ILE A 13 7.66 -17.36 -8.62
C ILE A 13 9.16 -17.65 -8.63
N ARG A 14 9.93 -17.05 -7.71
CA ARG A 14 11.38 -17.27 -7.61
C ARG A 14 11.71 -18.76 -7.44
N ASP A 15 11.01 -19.44 -6.54
CA ASP A 15 11.30 -20.84 -6.22
C ASP A 15 10.97 -21.77 -7.40
N GLU A 16 9.96 -21.44 -8.18
CA GLU A 16 9.63 -22.14 -9.43
C GLU A 16 10.61 -21.87 -10.57
N LEU A 17 11.20 -20.67 -10.64
CA LEU A 17 12.21 -20.32 -11.66
C LEU A 17 13.57 -20.98 -11.38
N LYS A 18 13.89 -21.25 -10.10
CA LYS A 18 15.20 -21.74 -9.65
C LYS A 18 15.72 -22.99 -10.40
N PRO A 19 14.91 -24.04 -10.65
CA PRO A 19 15.34 -25.21 -11.41
C PRO A 19 15.66 -24.90 -12.88
N CYS A 20 15.06 -23.86 -13.45
CA CYS A 20 15.33 -23.48 -14.84
C CYS A 20 16.65 -22.70 -14.98
N VAL A 21 17.09 -22.01 -13.92
CA VAL A 21 18.38 -21.29 -13.92
C VAL A 21 19.56 -22.20 -13.58
N HIS A 22 19.38 -23.14 -12.64
CA HIS A 22 20.47 -23.96 -12.12
C HIS A 22 20.39 -25.45 -12.47
N GLY A 23 19.23 -25.95 -12.91
CA GLY A 23 18.96 -27.37 -13.11
C GLY A 23 18.82 -27.80 -14.57
N GLY A 24 19.03 -26.90 -15.53
CA GLY A 24 18.94 -27.21 -16.97
C GLY A 24 17.52 -27.44 -17.50
N ARG A 25 16.47 -27.11 -16.72
CA ARG A 25 15.09 -27.12 -17.19
C ARG A 25 14.85 -25.92 -18.11
N PHE A 26 14.25 -26.14 -19.27
CA PHE A 26 13.86 -25.08 -20.19
C PHE A 26 12.42 -24.64 -19.95
N PHE A 27 12.13 -23.36 -20.23
CA PHE A 27 10.76 -22.85 -20.25
C PHE A 27 10.08 -23.16 -21.57
N THR A 28 8.84 -23.62 -21.49
CA THR A 28 7.93 -23.57 -22.64
C THR A 28 7.33 -22.17 -22.79
N SER A 29 6.78 -21.87 -23.97
CA SER A 29 6.05 -20.62 -24.19
C SER A 29 4.85 -20.47 -23.25
N GLU A 30 4.21 -21.57 -22.90
CA GLU A 30 3.12 -21.61 -21.92
C GLU A 30 3.60 -21.26 -20.50
N ASP A 31 4.74 -21.81 -20.08
CA ASP A 31 5.33 -21.49 -18.77
C ASP A 31 5.65 -19.99 -18.66
N VAL A 32 6.20 -19.39 -19.73
CA VAL A 32 6.47 -17.95 -19.80
C VAL A 32 5.16 -17.15 -19.73
N GLY A 33 4.12 -17.57 -20.44
CA GLY A 33 2.81 -16.92 -20.40
C GLY A 33 2.19 -16.94 -19.00
N ASN A 34 2.27 -18.08 -18.32
CA ASN A 34 1.79 -18.24 -16.95
C ASN A 34 2.61 -17.42 -15.95
N LEU A 35 3.94 -17.35 -16.13
CA LEU A 35 4.82 -16.50 -15.34
C LEU A 35 4.45 -15.02 -15.47
N ILE A 36 4.27 -14.52 -16.69
CA ILE A 36 3.91 -13.13 -16.95
C ILE A 36 2.57 -12.78 -16.26
N ARG A 37 1.57 -13.66 -16.36
CA ARG A 37 0.28 -13.45 -15.69
C ARG A 37 0.44 -13.30 -14.18
N ARG A 38 1.23 -14.16 -13.55
CA ARG A 38 1.46 -14.12 -12.10
C ARG A 38 2.27 -12.90 -11.66
N LEU A 39 3.26 -12.49 -12.45
CA LEU A 39 3.99 -11.24 -12.20
C LEU A 39 3.06 -10.03 -12.29
N ASN A 40 2.18 -9.98 -13.29
CA ASN A 40 1.20 -8.91 -13.41
C ASN A 40 0.24 -8.87 -12.21
N THR A 41 -0.22 -10.04 -11.73
CA THR A 41 -1.01 -10.11 -10.48
C THR A 41 -0.24 -9.55 -9.29
N ALA A 42 1.04 -9.92 -9.12
CA ALA A 42 1.86 -9.41 -8.02
C ALA A 42 2.06 -7.88 -8.11
N ILE A 43 2.23 -7.34 -9.32
CA ILE A 43 2.33 -5.90 -9.56
C ILE A 43 1.02 -5.19 -9.19
N SER A 44 -0.13 -5.71 -9.65
CA SER A 44 -1.43 -5.12 -9.32
C SER A 44 -1.68 -5.10 -7.81
N LEU A 45 -1.39 -6.20 -7.10
CA LEU A 45 -1.50 -6.25 -5.64
C LEU A 45 -0.56 -5.23 -4.95
N ALA A 46 0.64 -5.04 -5.47
CA ALA A 46 1.58 -4.05 -4.92
C ALA A 46 1.09 -2.61 -5.13
N GLN A 47 0.48 -2.33 -6.28
CA GLN A 47 -0.13 -1.04 -6.58
C GLN A 47 -1.32 -0.75 -5.65
N GLU A 48 -2.22 -1.72 -5.47
CA GLU A 48 -3.36 -1.60 -4.54
C GLU A 48 -2.90 -1.28 -3.11
N ILE A 49 -1.85 -1.96 -2.63
CA ILE A 49 -1.28 -1.72 -1.29
C ILE A 49 -0.67 -0.32 -1.19
N GLU A 50 0.06 0.15 -2.20
CA GLU A 50 0.65 1.50 -2.17
C GLU A 50 -0.44 2.58 -2.25
N GLU A 51 -1.49 2.38 -3.04
CA GLU A 51 -2.66 3.26 -3.09
C GLU A 51 -3.38 3.34 -1.75
N GLU A 52 -3.59 2.20 -1.09
CA GLU A 52 -4.18 2.12 0.25
C GLU A 52 -3.31 2.88 1.26
N LYS A 53 -2.01 2.62 1.28
CA LYS A 53 -1.05 3.31 2.15
C LYS A 53 -1.09 4.83 1.94
N LEU A 54 -1.07 5.31 0.70
CA LEU A 54 -1.16 6.74 0.41
C LEU A 54 -2.48 7.35 0.90
N SER A 55 -3.59 6.60 0.79
CA SER A 55 -4.89 7.02 1.32
C SER A 55 -4.87 7.14 2.85
N LEU A 56 -4.24 6.18 3.52
CA LEU A 56 -4.08 6.15 4.98
C LEU A 56 -3.17 7.27 5.48
N GLU A 57 -2.04 7.52 4.82
CA GLU A 57 -1.15 8.64 5.17
C GLU A 57 -1.84 9.99 4.98
N ARG A 58 -2.61 10.17 3.90
CA ARG A 58 -3.39 11.40 3.68
C ARG A 58 -4.41 11.59 4.80
N ARG A 59 -5.11 10.50 5.17
CA ARG A 59 -6.04 10.50 6.30
C ARG A 59 -5.32 10.87 7.59
N GLU A 60 -4.21 10.21 7.90
CA GLU A 60 -3.40 10.48 9.09
C GLU A 60 -2.99 11.95 9.17
N ARG A 61 -2.49 12.56 8.08
CA ARG A 61 -2.13 13.99 8.06
C ARG A 61 -3.31 14.91 8.39
N LEU A 62 -4.52 14.58 7.94
CA LEU A 62 -5.74 15.34 8.23
C LEU A 62 -6.18 15.19 9.70
N PHE A 63 -5.95 14.03 10.31
CA PHE A 63 -6.38 13.73 11.68
C PHE A 63 -5.32 14.04 12.75
N THR A 64 -4.03 13.94 12.44
CA THR A 64 -2.92 14.23 13.38
C THR A 64 -2.72 15.73 13.61
N GLY A 65 -3.15 16.60 12.68
CA GLY A 65 -3.20 18.05 12.91
C GLY A 65 -4.35 18.54 13.81
N ARG A 66 -5.27 17.65 14.22
CA ARG A 66 -6.48 17.98 15.00
C ARG A 66 -6.66 17.15 16.27
N GLN A 67 -5.63 16.41 16.70
CA GLN A 67 -5.73 15.73 17.98
C GLN A 67 -5.61 16.75 19.12
N PRO A 68 -6.55 16.77 20.09
CA PRO A 68 -6.37 17.57 21.29
C PRO A 68 -5.11 17.07 21.99
N ALA A 69 -4.19 17.99 22.29
CA ALA A 69 -3.03 17.65 23.09
C ALA A 69 -3.52 17.27 24.50
N LEU A 70 -3.28 16.04 24.94
CA LEU A 70 -3.47 15.67 26.34
C LEU A 70 -2.37 16.32 27.17
N VAL A 71 -2.71 17.39 27.89
CA VAL A 71 -1.81 18.05 28.84
C VAL A 71 -2.33 17.76 30.25
N GLY A 72 -1.96 16.61 30.80
CA GLY A 72 -2.45 16.15 32.10
C GLY A 72 -3.96 15.80 32.10
N PRO A 73 -4.65 15.80 33.25
CA PRO A 73 -6.07 15.41 33.34
C PRO A 73 -7.05 16.37 32.64
N ASN A 74 -6.56 17.42 31.97
CA ASN A 74 -7.40 18.39 31.25
C ASN A 74 -7.20 18.23 29.74
N VAL A 75 -8.28 17.90 29.03
CA VAL A 75 -8.32 17.90 27.57
C VAL A 75 -8.60 19.34 27.09
N VAL A 76 -7.64 19.94 26.38
CA VAL A 76 -7.81 21.28 25.79
C VAL A 76 -8.13 21.12 24.30
N ALA A 77 -9.31 21.58 23.88
CA ALA A 77 -9.68 21.65 22.47
C ALA A 77 -8.97 22.87 21.83
N PHE A 78 -8.27 22.66 20.71
CA PHE A 78 -7.67 23.79 19.98
C PHE A 78 -8.75 24.62 19.28
N PRO A 79 -8.69 25.96 19.36
CA PRO A 79 -9.66 26.83 18.71
C PRO A 79 -9.57 26.69 17.19
N ASN A 80 -10.74 26.54 16.56
CA ASN A 80 -10.90 26.56 15.11
C ASN A 80 -10.53 27.98 14.65
N ASN A 81 -9.38 28.18 14.00
CA ASN A 81 -9.08 29.44 13.32
C ASN A 81 -9.97 29.56 12.08
N GLN A 82 -11.24 29.92 12.31
CA GLN A 82 -12.12 30.43 11.28
C GLN A 82 -11.67 31.86 11.01
N PRO A 83 -11.18 32.21 9.80
CA PRO A 83 -10.85 33.59 9.51
C PRO A 83 -12.12 34.44 9.69
N PRO A 84 -12.03 35.62 10.33
CA PRO A 84 -13.19 36.48 10.52
C PRO A 84 -13.61 37.01 9.15
N ASN A 85 -14.62 36.39 8.56
CA ASN A 85 -15.29 36.96 7.40
C ASN A 85 -16.09 38.15 7.92
N GLY A 86 -15.45 39.32 7.86
CA GLY A 86 -15.99 40.58 8.33
C GLY A 86 -17.26 40.93 7.58
N GLY A 87 -18.39 40.81 8.26
CA GLY A 87 -19.60 41.51 7.89
C GLY A 87 -19.43 43.01 8.12
N ARG A 88 -19.63 43.78 7.06
CA ARG A 88 -20.12 45.17 7.08
C ARG A 88 -21.19 45.23 5.99
N ALA A 89 -22.46 45.36 6.37
CA ALA A 89 -23.15 46.62 6.68
C ALA A 89 -23.28 47.48 5.42
#